data_AF-A0A423TM59-F1
#
_entry.id   AF-A0A423TM59-F1
#
_cell.length_a   1.000
_cell.length_b   1.000
_cell.length_c   1.000
_cell.angle_alpha   90.00
_cell.angle_beta   90.00
_cell.angle_gamma   90.00
#
_symmetry.space_group_name_H-M   'P 1'
#
loop_
_entity.id
_entity.type
_entity.pdbx_description
1 polymer ?
#
loop_
_entity_poly.entity_id
_entity_poly.type
_entity_poly.pdbx_seq_one_letter_code
_entity_poly.pdbx_strand_id
1 'polypeptide(L)'
;MFPQEEDSIQALRTTLALEEHFCDEDFPADNSTIFFSERTEADIAWKRPFELVDEPQMFIDGASRRDVVQGCLGDCWFSPSCGRRRQEVQADREGRFCWGKEVVPPEQPLFGDGYTGLVVCHFWRFGEWVTVCIDDRLPTKDGVLMFARSADPSEFWVALVEKAYAKLHGTYEALEGGQSMDAMVDLTGGLAERYDMEDTDNLKKLYTHLLKSSRNGAFITCSRKGDWRNATKADEHGLVEGHAYTVSGVARVKHEEHGTVNLIRVRNPWASGDEWNGSWSDT
;
A
#
# COMPACT_ATOMS: atom_id res chain seq x y z
N MET A 1 -1.89 19.66 10.83
CA MET A 1 -1.52 20.88 10.09
C MET A 1 -1.21 20.43 8.67
N PHE A 2 -2.03 20.78 7.67
CA PHE A 2 -1.74 20.69 6.22
C PHE A 2 -2.73 21.60 5.47
N PRO A 3 -2.42 22.15 4.28
CA PRO A 3 -1.28 21.85 3.39
C PRO A 3 -0.19 22.94 3.34
N GLN A 4 1.05 22.53 3.11
CA GLN A 4 2.10 23.43 2.63
C GLN A 4 1.84 23.72 1.14
N GLU A 5 1.80 25.00 0.76
CA GLU A 5 1.65 25.41 -0.65
C GLU A 5 2.84 24.93 -1.49
N GLU A 6 2.65 24.64 -2.79
CA GLU A 6 3.72 24.19 -3.70
C GLU A 6 4.96 25.10 -3.66
N ASP A 7 4.74 26.41 -3.52
CA ASP A 7 5.81 27.42 -3.36
C ASP A 7 6.65 27.19 -2.11
N SER A 8 6.03 26.70 -1.02
CA SER A 8 6.73 26.35 0.23
C SER A 8 7.61 25.11 0.05
N ILE A 9 7.16 24.12 -0.73
CA ILE A 9 7.93 22.90 -1.03
C ILE A 9 9.13 23.24 -1.92
N GLN A 10 8.92 24.09 -2.93
CA GLN A 10 10.02 24.53 -3.78
C GLN A 10 11.03 25.39 -3.00
N ALA A 11 10.56 26.25 -2.09
CA ALA A 11 11.41 27.00 -1.18
C ALA A 11 12.20 26.07 -0.23
N LEU A 12 11.58 25.02 0.32
CA LEU A 12 12.24 23.99 1.12
C LEU A 12 13.34 23.29 0.31
N ARG A 13 13.04 22.82 -0.91
CA ARG A 13 14.03 22.20 -1.82
C ARG A 13 15.20 23.12 -2.15
N THR A 14 14.94 24.42 -2.30
CA THR A 14 15.97 25.42 -2.61
C THR A 14 16.82 25.77 -1.39
N THR A 15 16.24 25.71 -0.19
CA THR A 15 16.90 26.05 1.08
C THR A 15 17.77 24.89 1.59
N LEU A 16 17.42 23.65 1.25
CA LEU A 16 18.24 22.45 1.48
C LEU A 16 19.46 22.50 0.56
N ALA A 17 20.44 23.35 0.92
CA ALA A 17 21.66 23.56 0.16
C ALA A 17 22.71 22.49 0.52
N LEU A 18 23.10 21.71 -0.49
CA LEU A 18 24.32 20.91 -0.71
C LEU A 18 24.93 19.99 0.38
N GLU A 19 24.62 20.13 1.67
CA GLU A 19 25.21 19.27 2.72
C GLU A 19 24.25 18.86 3.85
N GLU A 20 23.02 19.37 3.87
CA GLU A 20 22.01 19.00 4.88
C GLU A 20 20.80 18.31 4.23
N HIS A 21 20.52 17.07 4.65
CA HIS A 21 19.34 16.33 4.25
C HIS A 21 18.14 16.75 5.09
N PHE A 22 16.95 16.84 4.48
CA PHE A 22 15.70 17.14 5.15
C PHE A 22 15.48 16.23 6.35
N CYS A 23 15.08 16.83 7.47
CA CYS A 23 14.68 16.16 8.70
C CYS A 23 13.31 16.71 9.10
N ASP A 24 12.34 15.81 9.22
CA ASP A 24 10.97 16.17 9.55
C ASP A 24 10.82 16.37 11.07
N GLU A 25 10.64 17.62 11.50
CA GLU A 25 10.44 17.95 12.92
C GLU A 25 9.03 17.54 13.41
N ASP A 26 8.04 17.50 12.52
CA ASP A 26 6.66 17.12 12.86
C ASP A 26 6.49 15.60 12.97
N PHE A 27 7.42 14.83 12.41
CA PHE A 27 7.42 13.37 12.45
C PHE A 27 8.86 12.85 12.61
N PRO A 28 9.45 13.00 13.81
CA PRO A 28 10.85 12.69 14.05
C PRO A 28 11.16 11.19 13.90
N ALA A 29 12.41 10.91 13.52
CA ALA A 29 12.94 9.56 13.36
C ALA A 29 13.32 8.93 14.71
N ASP A 30 12.33 8.70 15.57
CA ASP A 30 12.47 8.04 16.87
C ASP A 30 11.24 7.18 17.21
N ASN A 31 11.26 6.50 18.36
CA ASN A 31 10.21 5.55 18.73
C ASN A 31 8.83 6.21 18.97
N SER A 32 8.76 7.53 19.18
CA SER A 32 7.49 8.24 19.43
C SER A 32 6.59 8.30 18.20
N THR A 33 7.17 8.25 17.00
CA THR A 33 6.42 8.17 15.73
C THR A 33 6.12 6.73 15.33
N ILE A 34 6.76 5.75 15.99
CA ILE A 34 6.48 4.35 15.77
C ILE A 34 5.31 3.89 16.64
N PHE A 35 5.42 4.09 17.95
CA PHE A 35 4.47 3.56 18.94
C PHE A 35 3.84 4.69 19.75
N PHE A 36 2.53 4.61 19.96
CA PHE A 36 1.84 5.40 20.98
C PHE A 36 1.64 4.60 22.28
N SER A 37 1.74 3.27 22.21
CA SER A 37 1.69 2.39 23.38
C SER A 37 3.06 2.27 24.05
N GLU A 38 3.11 1.73 25.28
CA GLU A 38 4.37 1.46 26.00
C GLU A 38 5.17 0.28 25.41
N ARG A 39 5.00 -0.03 24.11
CA ARG A 39 5.83 -1.00 23.40
C ARG A 39 7.24 -0.44 23.27
N THR A 40 8.20 -1.15 23.83
CA THR A 40 9.61 -0.86 23.66
C THR A 40 10.23 -2.00 22.89
N GLU A 41 10.32 -1.83 21.58
CA GLU A 41 11.22 -2.65 20.78
C GLU A 41 12.64 -2.08 20.90
N ALA A 42 13.56 -2.92 21.37
CA ALA A 42 14.98 -2.60 21.37
C ALA A 42 15.53 -2.63 19.93
N ASP A 43 16.58 -1.84 19.70
CA ASP A 43 17.43 -1.90 18.51
C ASP A 43 16.80 -1.44 17.18
N ILE A 44 15.84 -0.51 17.24
CA ILE A 44 15.34 0.17 16.03
C ILE A 44 16.33 1.25 15.59
N ALA A 45 16.81 1.15 14.36
CA ALA A 45 17.63 2.17 13.71
C ALA A 45 16.86 2.84 12.58
N TRP A 46 16.92 4.17 12.52
CA TRP A 46 16.35 4.92 11.40
C TRP A 46 17.41 5.16 10.34
N LYS A 47 17.19 4.64 9.12
CA LYS A 47 18.16 4.70 8.03
C LYS A 47 17.52 5.25 6.76
N ARG A 48 18.28 6.00 5.98
CA ARG A 48 17.87 6.47 4.65
C ARG A 48 18.08 5.37 3.60
N PRO A 49 17.38 5.41 2.46
CA PRO A 49 17.49 4.38 1.43
C PRO A 49 18.93 4.14 0.95
N PHE A 50 19.71 5.22 0.78
CA PHE A 50 21.11 5.12 0.33
C PHE A 50 22.06 4.50 1.37
N GLU A 51 21.64 4.37 2.63
CA GLU A 51 22.39 3.67 3.68
C GLU A 51 22.09 2.16 3.70
N LEU A 52 21.07 1.74 2.96
CA LEU A 52 20.59 0.36 2.88
C LEU A 52 21.02 -0.32 1.57
N VAL A 53 20.99 0.43 0.46
CA VAL A 53 21.36 -0.05 -0.88
C VAL A 53 22.10 1.06 -1.66
N ASP A 54 22.93 0.67 -2.63
CA ASP A 54 23.80 1.59 -3.37
C ASP A 54 23.03 2.56 -4.30
N GLU A 55 21.97 2.08 -4.97
CA GLU A 55 21.21 2.85 -5.96
C GLU A 55 19.69 2.79 -5.69
N PRO A 56 19.22 3.34 -4.55
CA PRO A 56 17.81 3.27 -4.19
C PRO A 56 16.92 3.99 -5.21
N GLN A 57 15.87 3.33 -5.64
CA GLN A 57 14.89 3.84 -6.60
C GLN A 57 13.56 4.13 -5.90
N MET A 58 12.90 5.20 -6.32
CA MET A 58 11.51 5.42 -5.93
C MET A 58 10.63 4.31 -6.52
N PHE A 59 10.76 4.06 -7.82
CA PHE A 59 10.01 3.05 -8.56
C PHE A 59 10.94 2.21 -9.45
N ILE A 60 10.73 0.89 -9.50
CA ILE A 60 11.37 -0.03 -10.45
C ILE A 60 10.27 -0.65 -11.31
N ASP A 61 10.33 -0.49 -12.63
CA ASP A 61 9.26 -0.90 -13.55
C ASP A 61 7.87 -0.26 -13.30
N GLY A 62 7.80 0.80 -12.48
CA GLY A 62 6.57 1.49 -12.08
C GLY A 62 5.79 0.74 -10.97
N ALA A 63 4.85 1.43 -10.34
CA ALA A 63 4.16 0.90 -9.16
C ALA A 63 3.23 -0.30 -9.48
N SER A 64 3.57 -1.47 -8.94
CA SER A 64 2.92 -2.77 -9.20
C SER A 64 2.53 -3.50 -7.91
N ARG A 65 1.41 -4.26 -7.91
CA ARG A 65 0.97 -5.09 -6.74
C ARG A 65 2.03 -6.07 -6.28
N ARG A 66 2.94 -6.45 -7.18
CA ARG A 66 3.99 -7.43 -6.88
C ARG A 66 5.01 -6.86 -5.90
N ASP A 67 5.06 -5.55 -5.82
CA ASP A 67 6.03 -4.81 -5.05
C ASP A 67 5.62 -4.88 -3.58
N VAL A 68 4.34 -4.72 -3.25
CA VAL A 68 3.91 -4.69 -1.84
C VAL A 68 4.10 -6.04 -1.14
N VAL A 69 5.01 -6.03 -0.15
CA VAL A 69 5.23 -7.04 0.88
C VAL A 69 4.92 -6.41 2.23
N GLN A 70 4.00 -7.01 2.98
CA GLN A 70 3.57 -6.51 4.28
C GLN A 70 4.71 -6.61 5.32
N GLY A 71 4.87 -5.57 6.14
CA GLY A 71 5.82 -5.54 7.24
C GLY A 71 5.23 -5.98 8.59
N CYS A 72 5.84 -5.55 9.69
CA CYS A 72 5.43 -5.88 11.06
C CYS A 72 4.08 -5.26 11.48
N LEU A 73 3.61 -4.21 10.78
CA LEU A 73 2.28 -3.65 11.02
C LEU A 73 1.25 -4.43 10.20
N GLY A 74 0.03 -4.54 10.74
CA GLY A 74 -1.10 -5.20 10.10
C GLY A 74 -1.64 -4.49 8.84
N ASP A 75 -0.81 -3.87 8.01
CA ASP A 75 -1.16 -3.03 6.86
C ASP A 75 -1.56 -3.85 5.61
N CYS A 76 -2.17 -5.02 5.79
CA CYS A 76 -2.71 -5.90 4.75
C CYS A 76 -3.57 -5.20 3.69
N TRP A 77 -4.04 -3.99 4.02
CA TRP A 77 -4.80 -3.10 3.18
C TRP A 77 -3.99 -2.23 2.19
N PHE A 78 -2.67 -2.10 2.32
CA PHE A 78 -1.83 -1.33 1.40
C PHE A 78 -1.53 -2.13 0.11
N SER A 79 -1.57 -3.45 0.21
CA SER A 79 -1.30 -4.40 -0.87
C SER A 79 -2.29 -4.49 -2.07
N PRO A 80 -3.52 -3.95 -2.06
CA PRO A 80 -4.42 -4.00 -3.23
C PRO A 80 -4.20 -2.87 -4.24
N SER A 81 -3.45 -1.83 -3.89
CA SER A 81 -3.51 -0.56 -4.61
C SER A 81 -2.75 -0.58 -5.94
N CYS A 82 -1.69 -1.38 -6.08
CA CYS A 82 -0.87 -1.32 -7.30
C CYS A 82 -1.20 -2.45 -8.29
N GLY A 83 -0.95 -2.24 -9.58
CA GLY A 83 -0.83 -3.33 -10.54
C GLY A 83 -2.11 -3.77 -11.27
N ARG A 84 -2.21 -3.32 -12.51
CA ARG A 84 -2.91 -4.04 -13.58
C ARG A 84 -2.06 -4.12 -14.85
N ARG A 85 -1.06 -5.00 -14.85
CA ARG A 85 -0.16 -5.29 -16.00
C ARG A 85 -0.80 -6.16 -17.10
N ARG A 86 -2.02 -5.86 -17.58
CA ARG A 86 -2.62 -6.49 -18.78
C ARG A 86 -3.56 -5.57 -19.55
N GLN A 87 -3.09 -4.37 -19.92
CA GLN A 87 -3.49 -3.65 -21.15
C GLN A 87 -2.56 -2.44 -21.40
N GLU A 88 -1.29 -2.57 -21.07
CA GLU A 88 -0.35 -1.46 -20.90
C GLU A 88 0.53 -1.22 -22.15
N VAL A 89 0.02 -1.53 -23.34
CA VAL A 89 0.67 -1.19 -24.63
C VAL A 89 -0.18 -0.19 -25.43
N GLN A 90 -1.36 0.19 -24.95
CA GLN A 90 -2.22 1.18 -25.63
C GLN A 90 -2.75 2.29 -24.72
N ALA A 91 -2.75 2.12 -23.40
CA ALA A 91 -3.23 3.14 -22.46
C ALA A 91 -2.24 4.29 -22.20
N ASP A 92 -0.98 4.13 -22.61
CA ASP A 92 0.07 5.15 -22.49
C ASP A 92 -0.16 6.35 -23.43
N ARG A 93 -1.06 6.21 -24.43
CA ARG A 93 -1.48 7.29 -25.34
C ARG A 93 -2.73 8.06 -24.89
N GLU A 94 -3.41 7.63 -23.83
CA GLU A 94 -4.71 8.19 -23.42
C GLU A 94 -4.77 8.65 -21.96
N GLY A 95 -3.64 8.73 -21.24
CA GLY A 95 -3.58 9.40 -19.92
C GLY A 95 -4.51 8.80 -18.86
N ARG A 96 -4.70 7.48 -18.84
CA ARG A 96 -5.55 6.82 -17.83
C ARG A 96 -4.75 6.40 -16.60
N PHE A 97 -4.88 7.21 -15.54
CA PHE A 97 -4.71 6.90 -14.11
C PHE A 97 -3.59 5.91 -13.73
N CYS A 98 -2.36 6.42 -13.69
CA CYS A 98 -1.32 5.86 -12.82
C CYS A 98 -1.46 6.56 -11.46
N TRP A 99 -2.38 6.11 -10.61
CA TRP A 99 -2.64 6.72 -9.28
C TRP A 99 -1.35 6.90 -8.44
N GLY A 100 -0.36 6.01 -8.63
CA GLY A 100 0.96 6.15 -8.01
C GLY A 100 1.66 7.49 -8.30
N LYS A 101 1.41 8.13 -9.46
CA LYS A 101 1.94 9.46 -9.79
C LYS A 101 1.19 10.60 -9.10
N GLU A 102 -0.09 10.40 -8.77
CA GLU A 102 -0.87 11.37 -8.00
C GLU A 102 -0.51 11.28 -6.51
N VAL A 103 -0.31 10.08 -5.97
CA VAL A 103 0.06 9.89 -4.56
C VAL A 103 1.54 10.19 -4.32
N VAL A 104 2.45 9.76 -5.21
CA VAL A 104 3.89 10.03 -5.10
C VAL A 104 4.40 10.56 -6.43
N PRO A 105 4.68 11.86 -6.53
CA PRO A 105 5.32 12.42 -7.70
C PRO A 105 6.61 11.66 -8.04
N PRO A 106 6.80 11.22 -9.30
CA PRO A 106 7.92 10.36 -9.68
C PRO A 106 9.28 11.07 -9.67
N GLU A 107 9.30 12.39 -9.74
CA GLU A 107 10.52 13.21 -9.83
C GLU A 107 11.06 13.54 -8.43
N GLN A 108 11.45 12.50 -7.68
CA GLN A 108 11.96 12.60 -6.32
C GLN A 108 13.14 11.63 -6.12
N PRO A 109 14.38 12.05 -6.43
CA PRO A 109 15.55 11.19 -6.29
C PRO A 109 15.75 10.80 -4.82
N LEU A 110 16.17 9.55 -4.59
CA LEU A 110 16.50 9.02 -3.26
C LEU A 110 18.01 8.95 -3.00
N PHE A 111 18.82 9.32 -3.98
CA PHE A 111 20.28 9.40 -3.91
C PHE A 111 20.81 10.26 -5.08
N GLY A 112 22.09 10.65 -5.01
CA GLY A 112 22.79 11.32 -6.10
C GLY A 112 22.36 12.78 -6.32
N ASP A 113 22.50 13.25 -7.56
CA ASP A 113 22.27 14.66 -7.90
C ASP A 113 20.80 15.07 -7.70
N GLY A 114 20.59 16.17 -6.96
CA GLY A 114 19.25 16.66 -6.64
C GLY A 114 18.57 15.93 -5.47
N TYR A 115 19.24 14.97 -4.84
CA TYR A 115 18.79 14.37 -3.59
C TYR A 115 18.79 15.40 -2.46
N THR A 116 17.68 15.46 -1.72
CA THR A 116 17.50 16.37 -0.58
C THR A 116 17.01 15.66 0.67
N GLY A 117 16.68 14.37 0.59
CA GLY A 117 16.03 13.62 1.67
C GLY A 117 14.58 14.00 1.94
N LEU A 118 14.00 14.93 1.18
CA LEU A 118 12.59 15.32 1.24
C LEU A 118 11.76 14.47 0.27
N VAL A 119 10.71 13.84 0.79
CA VAL A 119 9.72 13.11 0.00
C VAL A 119 8.34 13.73 0.22
N VAL A 120 7.64 13.94 -0.88
CA VAL A 120 6.31 14.52 -0.94
C VAL A 120 5.35 13.44 -1.39
N CYS A 121 4.27 13.28 -0.63
CA CYS A 121 3.15 12.39 -0.93
C CYS A 121 1.84 13.19 -0.92
N HIS A 122 0.83 12.74 -1.66
CA HIS A 122 -0.50 13.32 -1.66
C HIS A 122 -1.55 12.28 -1.25
N PHE A 123 -2.46 12.69 -0.38
CA PHE A 123 -3.59 11.87 0.05
C PHE A 123 -4.88 12.64 -0.08
N TRP A 124 -5.94 11.97 -0.51
CA TRP A 124 -7.28 12.51 -0.55
C TRP A 124 -7.88 12.55 0.84
N ARG A 125 -8.22 13.73 1.35
CA ARG A 125 -8.83 13.90 2.67
C ARG A 125 -9.99 14.86 2.60
N PHE A 126 -11.15 14.40 3.06
CA PHE A 126 -12.37 15.21 3.21
C PHE A 126 -12.79 16.00 1.96
N GLY A 127 -12.49 15.49 0.77
CA GLY A 127 -12.89 16.11 -0.50
C GLY A 127 -11.79 16.91 -1.22
N GLU A 128 -10.57 16.93 -0.69
CA GLU A 128 -9.43 17.61 -1.30
C GLU A 128 -8.14 16.78 -1.23
N TRP A 129 -7.22 17.03 -2.16
CA TRP A 129 -5.87 16.45 -2.10
C TRP A 129 -5.01 17.23 -1.12
N VAL A 130 -4.43 16.51 -0.17
CA VAL A 130 -3.58 17.05 0.89
C VAL A 130 -2.15 16.57 0.67
N THR A 131 -1.21 17.51 0.70
CA THR A 131 0.22 17.23 0.57
C THR A 131 0.85 16.95 1.92
N VAL A 132 1.56 15.83 2.01
CA VAL A 132 2.32 15.38 3.19
C VAL A 132 3.79 15.30 2.82
N CYS A 133 4.60 16.12 3.48
CA CYS A 133 6.06 16.09 3.37
C CYS A 133 6.63 15.25 4.51
N ILE A 134 7.56 14.36 4.18
CA ILE A 134 8.34 13.54 5.13
C ILE A 134 9.82 13.57 4.76
N ASP A 135 10.69 13.26 5.71
CA ASP A 135 12.03 12.79 5.35
C ASP A 135 12.01 11.29 4.98
N ASP A 136 13.06 10.83 4.30
CA ASP A 136 13.17 9.45 3.83
C ASP A 136 13.82 8.47 4.82
N ARG A 137 14.05 8.86 6.09
CA ARG A 137 14.54 7.92 7.11
C ARG A 137 13.45 6.90 7.41
N LEU A 138 13.76 5.60 7.32
CA LEU A 138 12.83 4.52 7.56
C LEU A 138 13.25 3.68 8.78
N PRO A 139 12.30 3.17 9.58
CA PRO A 139 12.57 2.27 10.68
C PRO A 139 13.14 0.94 10.18
N THR A 140 14.28 0.54 10.73
CA THR A 140 14.98 -0.70 10.38
C THR A 140 15.39 -1.47 11.62
N LYS A 141 15.43 -2.79 11.47
CA LYS A 141 15.94 -3.73 12.46
C LYS A 141 16.90 -4.68 11.76
N ASP A 142 18.12 -4.81 12.28
CA ASP A 142 19.19 -5.59 11.64
C ASP A 142 19.46 -5.21 10.18
N GLY A 143 19.28 -3.92 9.82
CA GLY A 143 19.46 -3.43 8.45
C GLY A 143 18.33 -3.76 7.49
N VAL A 144 17.19 -4.27 7.98
CA VAL A 144 16.01 -4.62 7.20
C VAL A 144 14.86 -3.69 7.59
N LEU A 145 14.08 -3.22 6.60
CA LEU A 145 12.88 -2.42 6.83
C LEU A 145 11.90 -3.18 7.74
N MET A 146 11.43 -2.51 8.79
CA MET A 146 10.48 -3.10 9.76
C MET A 146 9.06 -3.16 9.22
N PHE A 147 8.66 -2.19 8.41
CA PHE A 147 7.29 -2.04 7.92
C PHE A 147 7.17 -2.39 6.44
N ALA A 148 6.12 -1.93 5.76
CA ALA A 148 5.82 -2.28 4.39
C ALA A 148 7.03 -1.99 3.48
N ARG A 149 7.31 -2.90 2.55
CA ARG A 149 8.45 -2.79 1.64
C ARG A 149 8.14 -3.35 0.27
N SER A 150 8.95 -2.97 -0.71
CA SER A 150 8.91 -3.64 -2.00
C SER A 150 9.50 -5.06 -1.92
N ALA A 151 9.07 -5.95 -2.82
CA ALA A 151 9.70 -7.23 -3.08
C ALA A 151 11.11 -7.04 -3.67
N ASP A 152 11.35 -5.94 -4.40
CA ASP A 152 12.69 -5.51 -4.79
C ASP A 152 13.30 -4.67 -3.65
N PRO A 153 14.44 -5.09 -3.06
CA PRO A 153 15.05 -4.35 -1.96
C PRO A 153 15.57 -2.96 -2.35
N SER A 154 15.65 -2.66 -3.65
CA SER A 154 16.09 -1.35 -4.15
C SER A 154 14.93 -0.39 -4.43
N GLU A 155 13.67 -0.80 -4.23
CA GLU A 155 12.48 0.02 -4.46
C GLU A 155 11.80 0.46 -3.16
N PHE A 156 11.58 1.77 -2.99
CA PHE A 156 11.20 2.36 -1.69
C PHE A 156 9.84 3.07 -1.65
N TRP A 157 9.12 3.23 -2.77
CA TRP A 157 7.83 3.97 -2.74
C TRP A 157 6.84 3.37 -1.73
N VAL A 158 6.80 2.05 -1.56
CA VAL A 158 5.92 1.36 -0.61
C VAL A 158 6.16 1.87 0.82
N ALA A 159 7.42 1.82 1.26
CA ALA A 159 7.82 2.20 2.61
C ALA A 159 7.63 3.71 2.86
N LEU A 160 7.89 4.54 1.85
CA LEU A 160 7.76 5.99 1.94
C LEU A 160 6.29 6.44 1.98
N VAL A 161 5.41 5.82 1.19
CA VAL A 161 3.97 6.09 1.25
C VAL A 161 3.41 5.67 2.60
N GLU A 162 3.79 4.49 3.11
CA GLU A 162 3.37 4.04 4.43
C GLU A 162 3.82 5.02 5.51
N LYS A 163 5.08 5.50 5.46
CA LYS A 163 5.57 6.54 6.38
C LYS A 163 4.75 7.82 6.32
N ALA A 164 4.47 8.33 5.13
CA ALA A 164 3.68 9.56 4.96
C ALA A 164 2.24 9.37 5.46
N TYR A 165 1.68 8.19 5.27
CA TYR A 165 0.37 7.85 5.79
C TYR A 165 0.37 7.69 7.31
N ALA A 166 1.42 7.10 7.89
CA ALA A 166 1.63 7.05 9.33
C ALA A 166 1.70 8.47 9.93
N LYS A 167 2.41 9.40 9.28
CA LYS A 167 2.43 10.82 9.66
C LYS A 167 1.02 11.44 9.63
N LEU A 168 0.24 11.16 8.59
CA LEU A 168 -1.14 11.63 8.49
C LEU A 168 -2.04 11.13 9.63
N HIS A 169 -1.78 9.92 10.13
CA HIS A 169 -2.50 9.28 11.24
C HIS A 169 -1.80 9.44 12.61
N GLY A 170 -0.66 10.11 12.66
CA GLY A 170 0.10 10.46 13.86
C GLY A 170 1.23 9.50 14.23
N THR A 171 1.08 8.18 14.01
CA THR A 171 2.13 7.18 14.28
C THR A 171 1.99 5.98 13.35
N TYR A 172 3.04 5.15 13.23
CA TYR A 172 2.97 3.87 12.55
C TYR A 172 1.97 2.90 13.23
N GLU A 173 1.98 2.82 14.56
CA GLU A 173 1.04 1.96 15.31
C GLU A 173 -0.43 2.34 15.07
N ALA A 174 -0.73 3.60 14.76
CA ALA A 174 -2.09 4.03 14.41
C ALA A 174 -2.61 3.39 13.11
N LEU A 175 -1.73 2.83 12.28
CA LEU A 175 -2.13 2.10 11.06
C LEU A 175 -2.57 0.66 11.35
N GLU A 176 -2.26 0.12 12.55
CA GLU A 176 -2.67 -1.23 12.94
C GLU A 176 -4.20 -1.36 13.00
N GLY A 177 -4.75 -2.33 12.26
CA GLY A 177 -6.19 -2.57 12.24
C GLY A 177 -7.01 -1.56 11.42
N GLY A 178 -6.35 -0.71 10.62
CA GLY A 178 -7.01 0.18 9.67
C GLY A 178 -7.89 -0.58 8.66
N GLN A 179 -8.96 0.08 8.18
CA GLN A 179 -9.83 -0.51 7.16
C GLN A 179 -9.27 -0.24 5.76
N SER A 180 -9.21 -1.28 4.93
CA SER A 180 -8.70 -1.10 3.56
C SER A 180 -9.51 -0.13 2.74
N MET A 181 -10.81 -0.05 2.98
CA MET A 181 -11.67 0.86 2.24
C MET A 181 -11.28 2.33 2.44
N ASP A 182 -10.92 2.73 3.66
CA ASP A 182 -10.57 4.12 3.98
C ASP A 182 -9.26 4.49 3.30
N ALA A 183 -8.26 3.61 3.40
CA ALA A 183 -7.00 3.80 2.69
C ALA A 183 -7.16 3.85 1.18
N MET A 184 -8.02 3.00 0.59
CA MET A 184 -8.28 3.06 -0.85
C MET A 184 -8.91 4.39 -1.26
N VAL A 185 -9.79 4.97 -0.44
CA VAL A 185 -10.34 6.31 -0.67
C VAL A 185 -9.23 7.37 -0.56
N ASP A 186 -8.45 7.32 0.52
CA ASP A 186 -7.36 8.28 0.76
C ASP A 186 -6.26 8.23 -0.32
N LEU A 187 -6.02 7.08 -0.94
CA LEU A 187 -5.03 6.91 -2.00
C LEU A 187 -5.56 7.24 -3.41
N THR A 188 -6.87 7.34 -3.62
CA THR A 188 -7.44 7.46 -4.98
C THR A 188 -8.42 8.60 -5.17
N GLY A 189 -8.95 9.18 -4.09
CA GLY A 189 -10.11 10.07 -4.14
C GLY A 189 -11.41 9.42 -4.61
N GLY A 190 -11.41 8.09 -4.74
CA GLY A 190 -12.56 7.31 -5.19
C GLY A 190 -13.63 7.13 -4.11
N LEU A 191 -14.66 6.37 -4.46
CA LEU A 191 -15.69 5.93 -3.54
C LEU A 191 -15.46 4.46 -3.18
N ALA A 192 -15.61 4.13 -1.90
CA ALA A 192 -15.60 2.75 -1.44
C ALA A 192 -17.02 2.27 -1.12
N GLU A 193 -17.29 1.02 -1.53
CA GLU A 193 -18.52 0.30 -1.20
C GLU A 193 -18.14 -0.98 -0.45
N ARG A 194 -18.88 -1.28 0.62
CA ARG A 194 -18.70 -2.51 1.40
C ARG A 194 -19.92 -3.39 1.25
N TYR A 195 -19.67 -4.68 0.98
CA TYR A 195 -20.70 -5.70 0.89
C TYR A 195 -20.49 -6.71 2.02
N ASP A 196 -21.51 -6.89 2.86
CA ASP A 196 -21.52 -7.98 3.84
C ASP A 196 -22.00 -9.26 3.17
N MET A 197 -21.23 -10.35 3.33
CA MET A 197 -21.53 -11.65 2.75
C MET A 197 -22.64 -12.38 3.51
N GLU A 198 -22.99 -11.96 4.73
CA GLU A 198 -24.13 -12.48 5.49
C GLU A 198 -25.48 -11.99 4.92
N ASP A 199 -25.48 -10.93 4.09
CA ASP A 199 -26.68 -10.38 3.46
C ASP A 199 -27.00 -11.11 2.13
N THR A 200 -27.95 -12.03 2.20
CA THR A 200 -28.36 -12.88 1.07
C THR A 200 -28.99 -12.14 -0.11
N ASP A 201 -29.54 -10.93 0.08
CA ASP A 201 -30.11 -10.15 -1.03
C ASP A 201 -29.01 -9.52 -1.89
N ASN A 202 -27.88 -9.16 -1.28
CA ASN A 202 -26.70 -8.64 -1.97
C ASN A 202 -25.98 -9.73 -2.79
N LEU A 203 -25.92 -10.97 -2.27
CA LEU A 203 -25.18 -12.06 -2.90
C LEU A 203 -25.62 -12.38 -4.34
N LYS A 204 -26.91 -12.23 -4.65
CA LYS A 204 -27.46 -12.53 -5.99
C LYS A 204 -26.91 -11.61 -7.09
N LYS A 205 -26.55 -10.37 -6.74
CA LYS A 205 -26.02 -9.36 -7.68
C LYS A 205 -24.54 -9.10 -7.50
N LEU A 206 -23.97 -9.45 -6.35
CA LEU A 206 -22.60 -9.18 -5.98
C LEU A 206 -21.61 -9.58 -7.07
N TYR A 207 -21.71 -10.80 -7.62
CA TYR A 207 -20.77 -11.23 -8.65
C TYR A 207 -20.82 -10.35 -9.92
N THR A 208 -22.01 -9.89 -10.31
CA THR A 208 -22.15 -8.98 -11.46
C THR A 208 -21.55 -7.62 -11.16
N HIS A 209 -21.69 -7.12 -9.92
CA HIS A 209 -21.05 -5.88 -9.48
C HIS A 209 -19.52 -6.05 -9.48
N LEU A 210 -18.99 -7.10 -8.84
CA LEU A 210 -17.55 -7.41 -8.83
C LEU A 210 -16.97 -7.51 -10.25
N LEU A 211 -17.67 -8.18 -11.17
CA LEU A 211 -17.24 -8.30 -12.55
C LEU A 211 -17.22 -6.94 -13.26
N LYS A 212 -18.23 -6.09 -13.05
CA LYS A 212 -18.29 -4.73 -13.62
C LYS A 212 -17.20 -3.84 -13.03
N SER A 213 -17.08 -3.80 -11.70
CA SER A 213 -16.07 -3.03 -10.97
C SER A 213 -14.66 -3.44 -11.38
N SER A 214 -14.35 -4.75 -11.42
CA SER A 214 -13.06 -5.27 -11.85
C SER A 214 -12.72 -4.91 -13.31
N ARG A 215 -13.73 -4.87 -14.19
CA ARG A 215 -13.56 -4.44 -15.59
C ARG A 215 -13.33 -2.94 -15.74
N ASN A 216 -13.95 -2.15 -14.87
CA ASN A 216 -13.81 -0.70 -14.83
C ASN A 216 -12.56 -0.23 -14.06
N GLY A 217 -11.72 -1.16 -13.60
CA GLY A 217 -10.47 -0.83 -12.91
C GLY A 217 -10.63 -0.52 -11.43
N ALA A 218 -11.77 -0.87 -10.82
CA ALA A 218 -11.93 -0.72 -9.38
C ALA A 218 -10.99 -1.65 -8.61
N PHE A 219 -10.49 -1.16 -7.49
CA PHE A 219 -9.81 -1.97 -6.49
C PHE A 219 -10.83 -2.76 -5.69
N ILE A 220 -10.52 -4.03 -5.46
CA ILE A 220 -11.42 -4.95 -4.77
C ILE A 220 -10.60 -5.72 -3.76
N THR A 221 -10.99 -5.60 -2.50
CA THR A 221 -10.49 -6.41 -1.40
C THR A 221 -11.60 -7.31 -0.87
N CYS A 222 -11.20 -8.41 -0.25
CA CYS A 222 -12.09 -9.20 0.57
C CYS A 222 -11.37 -9.56 1.86
N SER A 223 -12.13 -9.79 2.92
CA SER A 223 -11.56 -10.16 4.21
C SER A 223 -12.42 -11.20 4.87
N ARG A 224 -11.81 -12.10 5.62
CA ARG A 224 -12.55 -12.97 6.53
C ARG A 224 -12.75 -12.22 7.85
N LYS A 225 -14.01 -12.05 8.24
CA LYS A 225 -14.40 -11.41 9.50
C LYS A 225 -13.69 -12.11 10.67
N GLY A 226 -13.07 -11.32 11.55
CA GLY A 226 -12.28 -11.81 12.67
C GLY A 226 -11.51 -10.68 13.35
N ASP A 227 -10.81 -11.00 14.44
CA ASP A 227 -9.93 -10.05 15.12
C ASP A 227 -8.54 -10.09 14.49
N TRP A 228 -8.13 -8.99 13.85
CA TRP A 228 -6.83 -8.84 13.21
C TRP A 228 -5.66 -9.07 14.17
N ARG A 229 -5.86 -8.85 15.49
CA ARG A 229 -4.83 -9.11 16.52
C ARG A 229 -4.50 -10.59 16.68
N ASN A 230 -5.42 -11.47 16.26
CA ASN A 230 -5.25 -12.91 16.34
C ASN A 230 -4.96 -13.53 14.97
N ALA A 231 -4.85 -12.72 13.92
CA ALA A 231 -4.53 -13.16 12.56
C ALA A 231 -3.06 -13.62 12.51
N THR A 232 -2.83 -14.89 12.82
CA THR A 232 -1.48 -15.45 12.96
C THR A 232 -1.27 -16.73 12.16
N LYS A 233 -2.36 -17.43 11.82
CA LYS A 233 -2.30 -18.71 11.13
C LYS A 233 -3.50 -18.90 10.21
N ALA A 234 -3.25 -19.56 9.08
CA ALA A 234 -4.31 -20.05 8.21
C ALA A 234 -5.09 -21.21 8.85
N ASP A 235 -6.37 -21.32 8.48
CA ASP A 235 -7.22 -22.45 8.83
C ASP A 235 -6.90 -23.71 8.01
N GLU A 236 -7.72 -24.76 8.16
CA GLU A 236 -7.57 -26.01 7.41
C GLU A 236 -7.72 -25.85 5.89
N HIS A 237 -8.24 -24.71 5.41
CA HIS A 237 -8.44 -24.39 4.01
C HIS A 237 -7.39 -23.41 3.45
N GLY A 238 -6.42 -22.99 4.25
CA GLY A 238 -5.40 -22.03 3.85
C GLY A 238 -5.85 -20.56 3.96
N LEU A 239 -6.93 -20.27 4.68
CA LEU A 239 -7.44 -18.91 4.89
C LEU A 239 -7.24 -18.42 6.33
N VAL A 240 -6.60 -17.27 6.47
CA VAL A 240 -6.43 -16.53 7.73
C VAL A 240 -7.67 -15.70 8.07
N GLU A 241 -8.14 -15.84 9.31
CA GLU A 241 -9.21 -15.04 9.91
C GLU A 241 -8.70 -13.66 10.35
N GLY A 242 -9.51 -12.60 10.21
CA GLY A 242 -9.10 -11.23 10.54
C GLY A 242 -8.12 -10.63 9.55
N HIS A 243 -7.92 -11.28 8.38
CA HIS A 243 -6.95 -10.89 7.35
C HIS A 243 -7.64 -10.39 6.08
N ALA A 244 -7.02 -9.39 5.44
CA ALA A 244 -7.47 -8.86 4.16
C ALA A 244 -6.68 -9.47 2.99
N TYR A 245 -7.40 -9.74 1.92
CA TYR A 245 -6.89 -10.27 0.67
C TYR A 245 -7.25 -9.34 -0.48
N THR A 246 -6.45 -9.40 -1.55
CA THR A 246 -6.69 -8.65 -2.77
C THR A 246 -7.41 -9.52 -3.81
N VAL A 247 -8.51 -9.05 -4.38
CA VAL A 247 -9.15 -9.70 -5.53
C VAL A 247 -8.46 -9.23 -6.81
N SER A 248 -7.63 -10.10 -7.38
CA SER A 248 -6.78 -9.82 -8.54
C SER A 248 -7.39 -10.23 -9.88
N GLY A 249 -8.59 -10.82 -9.86
CA GLY A 249 -9.31 -11.22 -11.07
C GLY A 249 -10.73 -11.67 -10.77
N VAL A 250 -11.64 -11.37 -11.68
CA VAL A 250 -13.03 -11.83 -11.65
C VAL A 250 -13.40 -12.27 -13.07
N ALA A 251 -13.77 -13.54 -13.25
CA ALA A 251 -14.00 -14.09 -14.58
C ALA A 251 -15.07 -15.20 -14.60
N ARG A 252 -15.92 -15.16 -15.63
CA ARG A 252 -16.79 -16.28 -15.98
C ARG A 252 -16.03 -17.22 -16.89
N VAL A 253 -15.89 -18.48 -16.49
CA VAL A 253 -15.14 -19.50 -17.22
C VAL A 253 -16.08 -20.60 -17.66
N LYS A 254 -15.92 -21.07 -18.90
CA LYS A 254 -16.60 -22.28 -19.37
C LYS A 254 -15.80 -23.49 -18.92
N HIS A 255 -16.43 -24.36 -18.14
CA HIS A 255 -15.93 -25.64 -17.68
C HIS A 255 -16.71 -26.77 -18.33
N GLU A 256 -16.04 -27.85 -18.69
CA GLU A 256 -16.66 -28.96 -19.43
C GLU A 256 -17.76 -29.65 -18.60
N GLU A 257 -17.52 -29.87 -17.32
CA GLU A 257 -18.45 -30.60 -16.43
C GLU A 257 -19.45 -29.69 -15.70
N HIS A 258 -19.10 -28.42 -15.51
CA HIS A 258 -19.85 -27.49 -14.65
C HIS A 258 -20.52 -26.36 -15.43
N GLY A 259 -20.44 -26.38 -16.76
CA GLY A 259 -21.00 -25.33 -17.61
C GLY A 259 -20.27 -23.99 -17.39
N THR A 260 -21.01 -22.91 -17.17
CA THR A 260 -20.38 -21.60 -16.91
C THR A 260 -20.23 -21.37 -15.40
N VAL A 261 -18.99 -21.21 -14.94
CA VAL A 261 -18.64 -21.01 -13.54
C VAL A 261 -18.16 -19.57 -13.32
N ASN A 262 -18.58 -18.99 -12.20
CA ASN A 262 -18.16 -17.67 -11.74
C ASN A 262 -16.94 -17.83 -10.82
N LEU A 263 -15.77 -17.34 -11.23
CA LEU A 263 -14.54 -17.43 -10.44
C LEU A 263 -14.04 -16.05 -10.02
N ILE A 264 -13.40 -16.02 -8.85
CA ILE A 264 -12.60 -14.90 -8.33
C ILE A 264 -11.19 -15.42 -8.06
N ARG A 265 -10.18 -14.62 -8.37
CA ARG A 265 -8.79 -14.90 -8.03
C ARG A 265 -8.37 -13.99 -6.90
N VAL A 266 -7.93 -14.57 -5.80
CA VAL A 266 -7.57 -13.88 -4.56
C VAL A 266 -6.06 -13.98 -4.35
N ARG A 267 -5.42 -12.93 -3.83
CA ARG A 267 -4.00 -12.89 -3.47
C ARG A 267 -3.87 -12.66 -1.97
N ASN A 268 -3.08 -13.50 -1.30
CA ASN A 268 -2.62 -13.28 0.06
C ASN A 268 -1.39 -12.34 0.06
N PRO A 269 -1.44 -11.18 0.74
CA PRO A 269 -0.31 -10.26 0.81
C PRO A 269 0.86 -10.75 1.68
N TRP A 270 0.67 -11.72 2.57
CA TRP A 270 1.71 -12.20 3.49
C TRP A 270 2.78 -13.08 2.85
N ALA A 271 2.58 -13.52 1.61
CA ALA A 271 3.50 -14.42 0.90
C ALA A 271 3.95 -15.65 1.73
N SER A 272 3.16 -16.09 2.72
CA SER A 272 3.52 -17.12 3.71
C SER A 272 3.50 -18.54 3.15
N GLY A 273 3.08 -18.73 1.90
CA GLY A 273 2.86 -20.03 1.27
C GLY A 273 1.54 -20.70 1.67
N ASP A 274 0.79 -20.12 2.61
CA ASP A 274 -0.56 -20.56 2.95
C ASP A 274 -1.56 -20.00 1.92
N GLU A 275 -1.97 -20.88 1.00
CA GLU A 275 -2.92 -20.60 -0.07
C GLU A 275 -4.15 -21.51 0.02
N TRP A 276 -5.23 -21.07 -0.63
CA TRP A 276 -6.47 -21.82 -0.74
C TRP A 276 -6.20 -23.23 -1.26
N ASN A 277 -6.65 -24.25 -0.53
CA ASN A 277 -6.42 -25.67 -0.87
C ASN A 277 -7.68 -26.42 -1.32
N GLY A 278 -8.80 -25.71 -1.51
CA GLY A 278 -10.05 -26.29 -1.97
C GLY A 278 -10.19 -26.27 -3.49
N SER A 279 -11.43 -26.39 -3.98
CA SER A 279 -11.73 -26.37 -5.42
C SER A 279 -11.13 -25.15 -6.12
N TRP A 280 -10.53 -25.37 -7.30
CA TRP A 280 -9.87 -24.35 -8.12
C TRP A 280 -8.58 -23.75 -7.53
N SER A 281 -7.97 -24.44 -6.55
CA SER A 281 -6.59 -24.19 -6.14
C SER A 281 -5.60 -24.67 -7.22
N ASP A 282 -4.32 -24.34 -7.03
CA ASP A 282 -3.23 -24.70 -7.95
C ASP A 282 -2.81 -26.18 -7.86
N THR A 283 -3.41 -26.96 -6.94
CA THR A 283 -3.11 -28.37 -6.64
C THR A 283 -4.27 -29.31 -6.91
#